data_AF-A0A0M8K5F2-F1
#
_entry.id   AF-A0A0M8K5F2-F1
#
_cell.length_a   1.000
_cell.length_b   1.000
_cell.length_c   1.000
_cell.angle_alpha   90.00
_cell.angle_beta   90.00
_cell.angle_gamma   90.00
#
_symmetry.space_group_name_H-M   'P 1'
#
loop_
_entity.id
_entity.type
_entity.pdbx_description
1 polymer ?
#
loop_
_entity_poly.entity_id
_entity_poly.type
_entity_poly.pdbx_seq_one_letter_code
_entity_poly.pdbx_strand_id
1 'polypeptide(L)'
;MYERAAHVGHLLRLANATLATAESCTGGLLAHLITEVPGSSDYFLGGVVSYSNAAKMALLGVRESTLAEHGAVSEPTAREMAEGVRARFQSTIGVGITGIAGPGGGTPEKPVGLVYIGVSTPVHTVVRRFVWQTGDRSANKLDSALAALDLIAQEARELMPNDWTPIHVEAHMSPGGVLRPLAFEVHGQRYVVGDVGRQTTDDLGRLHIMVMTPPNRLWELVYDPHTQTWYLAKGPDRTAVV
;
A
#
# COMPACT_ATOMS: atom_id res chain seq x y z
N MET A 1 12.77 -1.72 -8.37
CA MET A 1 11.34 -1.99 -8.66
C MET A 1 10.76 -3.00 -7.68
N TYR A 2 11.34 -4.20 -7.56
CA TYR A 2 10.87 -5.27 -6.66
C TYR A 2 10.77 -4.85 -5.20
N GLU A 3 11.72 -4.06 -4.69
CA GLU A 3 11.68 -3.56 -3.30
C GLU A 3 10.43 -2.73 -3.00
N ARG A 4 9.95 -1.92 -3.94
CA ARG A 4 8.73 -1.11 -3.75
C ARG A 4 7.48 -1.99 -3.71
N ALA A 5 7.38 -2.96 -4.62
CA ALA A 5 6.25 -3.88 -4.64
C ALA A 5 6.23 -4.77 -3.39
N ALA A 6 7.40 -5.27 -2.96
CA ALA A 6 7.53 -6.05 -1.73
C ALA A 6 7.12 -5.23 -0.50
N HIS A 7 7.54 -3.97 -0.41
CA HIS A 7 7.14 -3.05 0.65
C HIS A 7 5.62 -2.77 0.64
N VAL A 8 5.00 -2.61 -0.52
CA VAL A 8 3.53 -2.49 -0.62
C VAL A 8 2.84 -3.74 -0.10
N GLY A 9 3.27 -4.92 -0.55
CA GLY A 9 2.69 -6.20 -0.09
C GLY A 9 2.81 -6.38 1.42
N HIS A 10 3.93 -5.97 2.00
CA HIS A 10 4.13 -5.91 3.45
C HIS A 10 3.12 -4.98 4.14
N LEU A 11 3.00 -3.73 3.70
CA LEU A 11 2.08 -2.77 4.33
C LEU A 11 0.62 -3.21 4.23
N LEU A 12 0.23 -3.80 3.11
CA LEU A 12 -1.12 -4.33 2.92
C LEU A 12 -1.43 -5.48 3.89
N ARG A 13 -0.47 -6.40 4.10
CA ARG A 13 -0.58 -7.44 5.13
C ARG A 13 -0.72 -6.81 6.52
N LEU A 14 0.12 -5.83 6.85
CA LEU A 14 0.05 -5.15 8.15
C LEU A 14 -1.31 -4.50 8.42
N ALA A 15 -1.90 -3.89 7.40
CA ALA A 15 -3.21 -3.25 7.48
C ALA A 15 -4.38 -4.24 7.32
N ASN A 16 -4.13 -5.54 7.16
CA ASN A 16 -5.12 -6.55 6.77
C ASN A 16 -5.99 -6.07 5.57
N ALA A 17 -5.32 -5.45 4.60
CA ALA A 17 -5.93 -4.77 3.47
C ALA A 17 -5.70 -5.55 2.17
N THR A 18 -6.74 -5.63 1.35
CA THR A 18 -6.67 -6.21 0.01
C THR A 18 -6.61 -5.12 -1.07
N LEU A 19 -6.11 -5.46 -2.25
CA LEU A 19 -5.81 -4.56 -3.35
C LEU A 19 -6.38 -5.10 -4.66
N ALA A 20 -6.94 -4.20 -5.48
CA ALA A 20 -7.29 -4.45 -6.87
C ALA A 20 -6.86 -3.28 -7.78
N THR A 21 -6.55 -3.55 -9.04
CA THR A 21 -6.00 -2.53 -9.98
C THR A 21 -6.82 -2.40 -11.25
N ALA A 22 -7.03 -1.16 -11.69
CA ALA A 22 -7.60 -0.79 -12.98
C ALA A 22 -6.54 -0.02 -13.80
N GLU A 23 -6.07 -0.64 -14.87
CA GLU A 23 -4.93 -0.14 -15.65
C GLU A 23 -5.36 0.20 -17.08
N SER A 24 -5.03 1.42 -17.53
CA SER A 24 -5.14 1.82 -18.93
C SER A 24 -3.76 1.88 -19.57
N CYS A 25 -3.03 3.00 -19.44
CA CYS A 25 -1.77 3.22 -20.16
C CYS A 25 -0.62 2.27 -19.74
N THR A 26 -0.64 1.76 -18.51
CA THR A 26 0.34 0.79 -17.98
C THR A 26 0.11 -0.63 -18.47
N GLY A 27 -1.11 -0.97 -18.91
CA GLY A 27 -1.41 -2.23 -19.60
C GLY A 27 -1.14 -3.49 -18.77
N GLY A 28 -1.36 -3.45 -17.45
CA GLY A 28 -1.12 -4.58 -16.55
C GLY A 28 0.26 -4.56 -15.87
N LEU A 29 1.07 -3.52 -16.09
CA LEU A 29 2.42 -3.45 -15.53
C LEU A 29 2.41 -3.30 -14.00
N LEU A 30 1.44 -2.59 -13.41
CA LEU A 30 1.33 -2.52 -11.96
C LEU A 30 0.97 -3.90 -11.39
N ALA A 31 -0.02 -4.57 -11.98
CA ALA A 31 -0.39 -5.93 -11.60
C ALA A 31 0.81 -6.89 -11.71
N HIS A 32 1.56 -6.83 -12.82
CA HIS A 32 2.78 -7.61 -13.01
C HIS A 32 3.77 -7.40 -11.86
N LEU A 33 4.12 -6.15 -11.53
CA LEU A 33 5.04 -5.83 -10.44
C LEU A 33 4.57 -6.35 -9.08
N ILE A 34 3.26 -6.32 -8.82
CA ILE A 34 2.67 -6.87 -7.59
C ILE A 34 2.80 -8.40 -7.57
N THR A 35 2.47 -9.06 -8.67
CA THR A 35 2.49 -10.53 -8.75
C THR A 35 3.89 -11.14 -8.72
N GLU A 36 4.93 -10.35 -8.99
CA GLU A 36 6.32 -10.77 -8.81
C GLU A 36 6.72 -10.90 -7.33
N VAL A 37 5.93 -10.39 -6.40
CA VAL A 37 6.16 -10.55 -4.96
C VAL A 37 5.60 -11.90 -4.50
N PRO A 38 6.42 -12.79 -3.90
CA PRO A 38 5.93 -14.03 -3.31
C PRO A 38 4.83 -13.78 -2.27
N GLY A 39 3.78 -14.63 -2.30
CA GLY A 39 2.60 -14.49 -1.44
C GLY A 39 1.71 -13.31 -1.81
N SER A 40 1.83 -12.73 -3.00
CA SER A 40 0.92 -11.65 -3.45
C SER A 40 -0.55 -12.06 -3.45
N SER A 41 -0.86 -13.36 -3.49
CA SER A 41 -2.20 -13.92 -3.29
C SER A 41 -2.88 -13.53 -1.98
N ASP A 42 -2.11 -13.18 -0.94
CA ASP A 42 -2.67 -12.83 0.38
C ASP A 42 -3.41 -11.49 0.35
N TYR A 43 -3.03 -10.60 -0.57
CA TYR A 43 -3.53 -9.22 -0.60
C TYR A 43 -4.00 -8.76 -1.98
N PHE A 44 -3.55 -9.36 -3.09
CA PHE A 44 -3.93 -8.93 -4.43
C PHE A 44 -5.06 -9.79 -5.00
N LEU A 45 -6.25 -9.19 -5.17
CA LEU A 45 -7.46 -9.89 -5.63
C LEU A 45 -7.58 -9.97 -7.16
N GLY A 46 -6.83 -9.14 -7.87
CA GLY A 46 -6.82 -9.09 -9.33
C GLY A 46 -6.93 -7.67 -9.88
N GLY A 47 -7.14 -7.59 -11.19
CA GLY A 47 -7.24 -6.30 -11.85
C GLY A 47 -7.94 -6.34 -13.20
N VAL A 48 -8.20 -5.15 -13.75
CA VAL A 48 -8.83 -4.91 -15.04
C VAL A 48 -7.92 -4.06 -15.89
N VAL A 49 -7.58 -4.52 -17.08
CA VAL A 49 -6.97 -3.66 -18.11
C VAL A 49 -8.08 -3.01 -18.93
N SER A 50 -8.49 -1.79 -18.57
CA SER A 50 -9.59 -1.05 -19.19
C SER A 50 -9.09 0.02 -20.18
N TYR A 51 -8.50 -0.42 -21.30
CA TYR A 51 -7.83 0.49 -22.23
C TYR A 51 -8.78 1.44 -22.96
N SER A 52 -9.95 0.96 -23.40
CA SER A 52 -10.95 1.76 -24.12
C SER A 52 -11.96 2.44 -23.19
N ASN A 53 -12.63 3.49 -23.68
CA ASN A 53 -13.73 4.13 -22.96
C ASN A 53 -14.86 3.14 -22.67
N ALA A 54 -15.24 2.31 -23.66
CA ALA A 54 -16.24 1.27 -23.48
C ALA A 54 -15.85 0.28 -22.36
N ALA A 55 -14.57 -0.11 -22.27
CA ALA A 55 -14.10 -0.98 -21.20
C ALA A 55 -14.14 -0.29 -19.82
N LYS A 56 -13.78 1.00 -19.75
CA LYS A 56 -13.90 1.80 -18.51
C LYS A 56 -15.34 1.85 -18.01
N MET A 57 -16.30 2.09 -18.91
CA MET A 57 -17.72 2.11 -18.55
C MET A 57 -18.23 0.71 -18.16
N ALA A 58 -18.01 -0.29 -19.01
CA ALA A 58 -18.59 -1.63 -18.82
C ALA A 58 -17.99 -2.40 -17.64
N LEU A 59 -16.68 -2.25 -17.38
CA LEU A 59 -15.98 -3.05 -16.37
C LEU A 59 -15.81 -2.32 -15.05
N LEU A 60 -15.77 -0.98 -15.05
CA LEU A 60 -15.48 -0.17 -13.86
C LEU A 60 -16.60 0.80 -13.51
N GLY A 61 -17.64 0.93 -14.33
CA GLY A 61 -18.74 1.86 -14.06
C GLY A 61 -18.36 3.34 -14.21
N VAL A 62 -17.26 3.65 -14.91
CA VAL A 62 -16.93 5.04 -15.27
C VAL A 62 -18.11 5.63 -16.04
N ARG A 63 -18.54 6.84 -15.67
CA ARG A 63 -19.73 7.46 -16.26
C ARG A 63 -19.42 7.97 -17.66
N GLU A 64 -20.39 7.82 -18.56
CA GLU A 64 -20.30 8.41 -19.90
C GLU A 64 -20.13 9.94 -19.84
N SER A 65 -20.85 10.61 -18.93
CA SER A 65 -20.74 12.06 -18.73
C SER A 65 -19.33 12.48 -18.33
N THR A 66 -18.67 11.72 -17.45
CA THR A 66 -17.29 11.98 -17.02
C THR A 66 -16.32 11.90 -18.20
N LEU A 67 -16.49 10.90 -19.06
CA LEU A 67 -15.67 10.73 -20.26
C LEU A 67 -15.96 11.82 -21.31
N ALA A 68 -17.21 12.24 -21.45
CA ALA A 68 -17.60 13.30 -22.38
C ALA A 68 -17.07 14.67 -21.95
N GLU A 69 -17.16 15.01 -20.66
CA GLU A 69 -16.79 16.32 -20.13
C GLU A 69 -15.28 16.46 -19.90
N HIS A 70 -14.63 15.46 -19.32
CA HIS A 70 -13.23 15.55 -18.89
C HIS A 70 -12.27 14.73 -19.76
N GLY A 71 -12.79 13.76 -20.51
CA GLY A 71 -12.00 12.80 -21.28
C GLY A 71 -11.37 11.70 -20.41
N ALA A 72 -10.91 10.64 -21.08
CA ALA A 72 -10.37 9.45 -20.41
C ALA A 72 -9.09 9.68 -19.59
N VAL A 73 -8.32 10.72 -19.92
CA VAL A 73 -7.12 11.13 -19.18
C VAL A 73 -7.46 12.38 -18.38
N SER A 74 -7.99 12.16 -17.18
CA SER A 74 -8.47 13.19 -16.26
C SER A 74 -8.51 12.66 -14.83
N GLU A 75 -8.57 13.59 -13.86
CA GLU A 75 -8.71 13.24 -12.44
C GLU A 75 -10.05 12.53 -12.14
N PRO A 76 -11.21 13.00 -12.63
CA PRO A 76 -12.49 12.32 -12.42
C PRO A 76 -12.52 10.89 -12.99
N THR A 77 -11.89 10.66 -14.16
CA THR A 77 -11.82 9.29 -14.72
C THR A 77 -10.93 8.39 -13.86
N ALA A 78 -9.78 8.87 -13.39
CA ALA A 78 -8.90 8.07 -12.53
C ALA A 78 -9.57 7.72 -11.18
N ARG A 79 -10.32 8.67 -10.61
CA ARG A 79 -11.15 8.48 -9.40
C ARG A 79 -12.18 7.38 -9.60
N GLU A 80 -13.00 7.49 -10.63
CA GLU A 80 -14.05 6.51 -10.93
C GLU A 80 -13.46 5.13 -11.28
N MET A 81 -12.31 5.07 -11.96
CA MET A 81 -11.61 3.80 -12.19
C MET A 81 -11.16 3.13 -10.88
N ALA A 82 -10.59 3.91 -9.94
CA ALA A 82 -10.13 3.41 -8.65
C ALA A 82 -11.29 2.92 -7.76
N GLU A 83 -12.36 3.71 -7.69
CA GLU A 83 -13.59 3.36 -6.94
C GLU A 83 -14.29 2.14 -7.56
N GLY A 84 -14.40 2.14 -8.89
CA GLY A 84 -15.02 1.06 -9.66
C GLY A 84 -14.32 -0.28 -9.48
N VAL A 85 -12.99 -0.31 -9.55
CA VAL A 85 -12.24 -1.56 -9.35
C VAL A 85 -12.30 -2.04 -7.91
N ARG A 86 -12.26 -1.12 -6.93
CA ARG A 86 -12.43 -1.45 -5.52
C ARG A 86 -13.77 -2.13 -5.28
N ALA A 87 -14.85 -1.55 -5.80
CA ALA A 87 -16.19 -2.10 -5.70
C ALA A 87 -16.31 -3.46 -6.40
N ARG A 88 -15.74 -3.60 -7.60
CA ARG A 88 -15.84 -4.83 -8.40
C ARG A 88 -15.17 -6.04 -7.76
N PHE A 89 -14.02 -5.86 -7.12
CA PHE A 89 -13.31 -6.95 -6.43
C PHE A 89 -13.62 -7.02 -4.93
N GLN A 90 -14.44 -6.10 -4.42
CA GLN A 90 -14.68 -5.93 -2.98
C GLN A 90 -13.37 -5.82 -2.18
N SER A 91 -12.36 -5.17 -2.77
CA SER A 91 -11.06 -4.98 -2.13
C SER A 91 -11.09 -3.83 -1.12
N THR A 92 -10.13 -3.82 -0.19
CA THR A 92 -9.93 -2.69 0.72
C THR A 92 -9.49 -1.45 -0.07
N ILE A 93 -8.53 -1.62 -0.98
CA ILE A 93 -7.96 -0.58 -1.83
C ILE A 93 -8.21 -0.89 -3.31
N GLY A 94 -8.61 0.13 -4.08
CA GLY A 94 -8.63 0.07 -5.55
C GLY A 94 -7.75 1.15 -6.17
N VAL A 95 -7.06 0.83 -7.25
CA VAL A 95 -6.15 1.76 -7.94
C VAL A 95 -6.58 1.96 -9.37
N GLY A 96 -6.70 3.20 -9.84
CA GLY A 96 -7.06 3.54 -11.21
C GLY A 96 -5.96 4.32 -11.92
N ILE A 97 -5.40 3.80 -13.02
CA ILE A 97 -4.34 4.47 -13.79
C ILE A 97 -4.81 4.79 -15.21
N THR A 98 -4.79 6.07 -15.56
CA THR A 98 -5.10 6.54 -16.92
C THR A 98 -4.15 7.65 -17.37
N GLY A 99 -3.71 7.61 -18.63
CA GLY A 99 -2.64 8.48 -19.09
C GLY A 99 -2.27 8.33 -20.56
N ILE A 100 -1.31 9.15 -20.99
CA ILE A 100 -0.79 9.21 -22.37
C ILE A 100 0.66 8.75 -22.34
N ALA A 101 0.91 7.46 -22.54
CA ALA A 101 2.27 6.92 -22.48
C ALA A 101 3.16 7.39 -23.65
N GLY A 102 2.60 7.79 -24.79
CA GLY A 102 3.34 8.21 -25.98
C GLY A 102 3.63 7.07 -26.98
N PRO A 103 4.40 7.35 -28.05
CA PRO A 103 5.03 8.63 -28.36
C PRO A 103 4.05 9.68 -28.93
N GLY A 104 2.83 9.28 -29.33
CA GLY A 104 1.77 10.18 -29.81
C GLY A 104 0.60 10.32 -28.83
N GLY A 105 -0.47 10.98 -29.28
CA GLY A 105 -1.72 11.14 -28.52
C GLY A 105 -1.72 12.26 -27.49
N GLY A 106 -0.61 13.00 -27.37
CA GLY A 106 -0.54 14.22 -26.56
C GLY A 106 -1.06 15.46 -27.29
N THR A 107 -1.46 16.45 -26.50
CA THR A 107 -1.81 17.82 -26.90
C THR A 107 -1.02 18.80 -26.01
N PRO A 108 -0.96 20.11 -26.33
CA PRO A 108 -0.34 21.09 -25.44
C PRO A 108 -0.93 21.06 -24.02
N GLU A 109 -2.24 20.85 -23.89
CA GLU A 109 -2.96 20.80 -22.61
C GLU A 109 -2.79 19.45 -21.90
N LYS A 110 -2.72 18.36 -22.67
CA LYS A 110 -2.54 16.99 -22.19
C LYS A 110 -1.32 16.35 -22.86
N PRO A 111 -0.09 16.68 -22.42
CA PRO A 111 1.12 16.23 -23.10
C PRO A 111 1.35 14.72 -22.97
N VAL A 112 2.21 14.18 -23.83
CA VAL A 112 2.77 12.83 -23.63
C VAL A 112 3.46 12.78 -22.27
N GLY A 113 3.29 11.66 -21.57
CA GLY A 113 3.75 11.45 -20.21
C GLY A 113 2.74 11.88 -19.14
N LEU A 114 1.63 12.55 -19.50
CA LEU A 114 0.57 12.88 -18.55
C LEU A 114 -0.13 11.61 -18.05
N VAL A 115 -0.13 11.40 -16.74
CA VAL A 115 -0.83 10.28 -16.09
C VAL A 115 -1.56 10.77 -14.84
N TYR A 116 -2.77 10.26 -14.63
CA TYR A 116 -3.52 10.36 -13.38
C TYR A 116 -3.58 8.99 -12.73
N ILE A 117 -3.31 8.96 -11.43
CA ILE A 117 -3.35 7.75 -10.60
C ILE A 117 -4.31 8.03 -9.43
N GLY A 118 -5.42 7.30 -9.40
CA GLY A 118 -6.37 7.30 -8.29
C GLY A 118 -6.12 6.13 -7.35
N VAL A 119 -6.24 6.36 -6.05
CA VAL A 119 -6.25 5.31 -5.01
C VAL A 119 -7.47 5.51 -4.14
N SER A 120 -8.39 4.54 -4.16
CA SER A 120 -9.62 4.53 -3.38
C SER A 120 -9.46 3.58 -2.19
N THR A 121 -9.80 4.07 -1.00
CA THR A 121 -9.81 3.33 0.27
C THR A 121 -11.23 3.32 0.85
N PRO A 122 -11.50 2.63 1.97
CA PRO A 122 -12.79 2.73 2.64
C PRO A 122 -13.08 4.12 3.22
N VAL A 123 -12.05 4.95 3.41
CA VAL A 123 -12.17 6.28 4.04
C VAL A 123 -12.36 7.36 2.99
N HIS A 124 -11.58 7.31 1.91
CA HIS A 124 -11.55 8.34 0.88
C HIS A 124 -10.89 7.87 -0.41
N THR A 125 -10.98 8.68 -1.47
CA THR A 125 -10.24 8.47 -2.72
C THR A 125 -9.32 9.66 -2.99
N VAL A 126 -8.03 9.42 -3.16
CA VAL A 126 -7.03 10.40 -3.62
C VAL A 126 -6.75 10.23 -5.09
N VAL A 127 -6.42 11.32 -5.78
CA VAL A 127 -5.92 11.27 -7.16
C VAL A 127 -4.72 12.18 -7.31
N ARG A 128 -3.67 11.68 -7.95
CA ARG A 128 -2.44 12.43 -8.20
C ARG A 128 -2.15 12.50 -9.69
N ARG A 129 -1.69 13.67 -10.12
CA ARG A 129 -1.35 13.98 -11.49
C ARG A 129 0.17 14.01 -11.66
N PHE A 130 0.67 13.36 -12.70
CA PHE A 130 2.08 13.27 -13.06
C PHE A 130 2.29 13.68 -14.52
N VAL A 131 3.48 14.21 -14.85
CA VAL A 131 3.96 14.37 -16.23
C VAL A 131 5.37 13.84 -16.31
N TRP A 132 5.54 12.72 -16.99
CA TRP A 132 6.84 12.10 -17.21
C TRP A 132 7.50 12.70 -18.46
N GLN A 133 8.76 13.10 -18.36
CA GLN A 133 9.52 13.69 -19.47
C GLN A 133 10.63 12.77 -19.95
N THR A 134 10.35 11.47 -20.01
CA THR A 134 11.35 10.46 -20.39
C THR A 134 11.57 10.39 -21.91
N GLY A 135 10.58 10.83 -22.70
CA GLY A 135 10.57 10.65 -24.15
C GLY A 135 10.33 9.21 -24.60
N ASP A 136 10.13 8.27 -23.68
CA ASP A 136 9.96 6.84 -23.97
C ASP A 136 8.65 6.28 -23.40
N ARG A 137 7.93 5.51 -24.23
CA ARG A 137 6.64 4.92 -23.86
C ARG A 137 6.81 3.94 -22.69
N SER A 138 7.85 3.12 -22.71
CA SER A 138 8.06 2.08 -21.70
C SER A 138 8.46 2.69 -20.36
N ALA A 139 9.33 3.70 -20.37
CA ALA A 139 9.72 4.46 -19.19
C ALA A 139 8.52 5.18 -18.56
N ASN A 140 7.69 5.87 -19.36
CA ASN A 140 6.47 6.50 -18.85
C ASN A 140 5.52 5.50 -18.17
N LYS A 141 5.39 4.29 -18.72
CA LYS A 141 4.59 3.21 -18.11
C LYS A 141 5.20 2.75 -16.79
N LEU A 142 6.52 2.53 -16.76
CA LEU A 142 7.23 2.08 -15.57
C LEU A 142 7.15 3.11 -14.45
N ASP A 143 7.44 4.39 -14.73
CA ASP A 143 7.36 5.47 -13.75
C ASP A 143 5.95 5.61 -13.17
N SER A 144 4.93 5.43 -14.01
CA SER A 144 3.53 5.43 -13.56
C SER A 144 3.21 4.26 -12.62
N ALA A 145 3.69 3.06 -12.94
CA ALA A 145 3.47 1.89 -12.10
C ALA A 145 4.23 2.00 -10.76
N LEU A 146 5.46 2.53 -10.78
CA LEU A 146 6.25 2.78 -9.57
C LEU A 146 5.63 3.88 -8.70
N ALA A 147 5.13 4.97 -9.29
CA ALA A 147 4.42 6.01 -8.57
C ALA A 147 3.10 5.49 -7.95
N ALA A 148 2.41 4.57 -8.64
CA ALA A 148 1.24 3.92 -8.07
C ALA A 148 1.59 3.07 -6.84
N LEU A 149 2.70 2.33 -6.86
CA LEU A 149 3.19 1.61 -5.68
C LEU A 149 3.46 2.54 -4.50
N ASP A 150 4.09 3.70 -4.74
CA ASP A 150 4.36 4.68 -3.69
C ASP A 150 3.07 5.23 -3.07
N LEU A 151 2.04 5.50 -3.89
CA LEU A 151 0.74 5.96 -3.41
C LEU A 151 -0.01 4.86 -2.65
N ILE A 152 0.01 3.61 -3.13
CA ILE A 152 -0.58 2.48 -2.40
C ILE A 152 0.09 2.34 -1.03
N ALA A 153 1.43 2.45 -0.96
CA ALA A 153 2.16 2.37 0.30
C ALA A 153 1.77 3.51 1.26
N GLN A 154 1.52 4.72 0.75
CA GLN A 154 1.01 5.82 1.56
C GLN A 154 -0.37 5.49 2.13
N GLU A 155 -1.33 5.13 1.28
CA GLU A 155 -2.71 4.85 1.69
C GLU A 155 -2.82 3.61 2.59
N ALA A 156 -2.01 2.57 2.36
CA ALA A 156 -1.99 1.38 3.20
C ALA A 156 -1.54 1.68 4.64
N ARG A 157 -0.64 2.66 4.83
CA ARG A 157 -0.23 3.09 6.18
C ARG A 157 -1.36 3.79 6.94
N GLU A 158 -2.16 4.58 6.26
CA GLU A 158 -3.33 5.26 6.86
C GLU A 158 -4.43 4.26 7.28
N LEU A 159 -4.41 3.05 6.72
CA LEU A 159 -5.31 1.95 7.10
C LEU A 159 -4.74 1.04 8.18
N MET A 160 -3.45 1.19 8.54
CA MET A 160 -2.91 0.45 9.66
C MET A 160 -3.69 0.83 10.93
N PRO A 161 -3.97 -0.13 11.84
CA PRO A 161 -4.53 0.21 13.13
C PRO A 161 -3.70 1.32 13.78
N ASN A 162 -4.37 2.37 14.29
CA ASN A 162 -3.76 3.53 14.98
C ASN A 162 -2.88 3.17 16.20
N ASP A 163 -2.80 1.88 16.51
CA ASP A 163 -2.00 1.33 17.58
C ASP A 163 -0.60 0.92 17.14
N TRP A 164 -0.32 0.69 15.84
CA TRP A 164 0.93 0.11 15.37
C TRP A 164 1.92 1.17 14.90
N THR A 165 2.66 1.74 15.85
CA THR A 165 3.68 2.76 15.57
C THR A 165 5.04 2.10 15.33
N PRO A 166 5.74 2.35 14.21
CA PRO A 166 7.12 1.90 14.04
C PRO A 166 8.01 2.45 15.16
N ILE A 167 8.81 1.59 15.75
CA ILE A 167 9.71 1.95 16.86
C ILE A 167 11.10 1.37 16.63
N HIS A 168 12.10 2.01 17.22
CA HIS A 168 13.42 1.41 17.32
C HIS A 168 13.45 0.46 18.52
N VAL A 169 13.92 -0.76 18.30
CA VAL A 169 14.09 -1.78 19.35
C VAL A 169 15.51 -2.31 19.28
N GLU A 170 16.22 -2.21 20.40
CA GLU A 170 17.45 -2.94 20.63
C GLU A 170 17.06 -4.38 21.01
N ALA A 171 17.43 -5.35 20.18
CA ALA A 171 17.10 -6.76 20.40
C ALA A 171 18.32 -7.65 20.19
N HIS A 172 18.37 -8.75 20.92
CA HIS A 172 19.34 -9.81 20.75
C HIS A 172 18.67 -11.02 20.11
N MET A 173 19.27 -11.55 19.04
CA MET A 173 18.84 -12.82 18.45
C MET A 173 19.79 -13.92 18.92
N SER A 174 19.23 -14.92 19.61
CA SER A 174 19.99 -16.09 20.04
C SER A 174 20.37 -16.98 18.83
N PRO A 175 21.37 -17.86 18.96
CA PRO A 175 21.75 -18.80 17.91
C PRO A 175 20.61 -19.73 17.43
N GLY A 176 19.56 -19.90 18.23
CA GLY A 176 18.35 -20.66 17.87
C GLY A 176 17.25 -19.83 17.20
N GLY A 177 17.52 -18.57 16.83
CA GLY A 177 16.56 -17.68 16.17
C GLY A 177 15.53 -17.05 17.12
N VAL A 178 15.65 -17.25 18.44
CA VAL A 178 14.77 -16.59 19.40
C VAL A 178 15.17 -15.12 19.55
N LEU A 179 14.25 -14.23 19.23
CA LEU A 179 14.40 -12.78 19.30
C LEU A 179 14.03 -12.28 20.69
N ARG A 180 14.93 -11.51 21.32
CA ARG A 180 14.74 -10.98 22.67
C ARG A 180 14.93 -9.47 22.70
N PRO A 181 13.86 -8.68 22.89
CA PRO A 181 13.97 -7.24 23.11
C PRO A 181 14.76 -6.92 24.39
N LEU A 182 15.62 -5.91 24.33
CA LEU A 182 16.42 -5.40 25.45
C LEU A 182 16.00 -3.98 25.83
N ALA A 183 15.73 -3.14 24.84
CA ALA A 183 15.22 -1.79 25.03
C ALA A 183 14.47 -1.31 23.79
N PHE A 184 13.61 -0.31 23.94
CA PHE A 184 12.91 0.31 22.82
C PHE A 184 12.65 1.80 23.04
N GLU A 185 12.40 2.53 21.96
CA GLU A 185 12.14 3.97 21.98
C GLU A 185 10.72 4.29 21.52
N VAL A 186 9.98 5.03 22.34
CA VAL A 186 8.61 5.50 22.05
C VAL A 186 8.55 6.98 22.41
N HIS A 187 8.11 7.82 21.46
CA HIS A 187 8.02 9.28 21.63
C HIS A 187 9.30 9.95 22.16
N GLY A 188 10.47 9.48 21.72
CA GLY A 188 11.78 10.00 22.15
C GLY A 188 12.21 9.56 23.55
N GLN A 189 11.44 8.71 24.22
CA GLN A 189 11.79 8.12 25.50
C GLN A 189 12.23 6.67 25.34
N ARG A 190 13.37 6.33 25.92
CA ARG A 190 13.91 4.97 25.96
C ARG A 190 13.35 4.19 27.15
N TYR A 191 12.92 2.96 26.90
CA TYR A 191 12.44 2.01 27.88
C TYR A 191 13.32 0.76 27.88
N VAL A 192 13.80 0.36 29.06
CA VAL A 192 14.57 -0.89 29.24
C VAL A 192 13.60 -2.02 29.55
N VAL A 193 13.74 -3.13 28.83
CA VAL A 193 12.95 -4.34 29.04
C VAL A 193 13.48 -5.06 30.27
N GLY A 194 12.65 -5.13 31.32
CA GLY A 194 12.96 -5.86 32.54
C GLY A 194 12.62 -7.34 32.44
N ASP A 195 11.53 -7.67 31.74
CA ASP A 195 11.09 -9.05 31.53
C ASP A 195 10.42 -9.22 30.16
N VAL A 196 10.52 -10.44 29.60
CA VAL A 196 9.91 -10.84 28.33
C VAL A 196 8.92 -11.96 28.60
N GLY A 197 7.65 -11.68 28.37
CA GLY A 197 6.55 -12.60 28.60
C GLY A 197 6.22 -13.43 27.36
N ARG A 198 4.92 -13.66 27.17
CA ARG A 198 4.39 -14.49 26.08
C ARG A 198 4.83 -13.97 24.71
N GLN A 199 5.22 -14.92 23.87
CA GLN A 199 5.45 -14.69 22.45
C GLN A 199 4.45 -15.50 21.63
N THR A 200 3.84 -14.86 20.63
CA THR A 200 2.93 -15.52 19.68
C THR A 200 3.26 -15.08 18.28
N THR A 201 3.02 -15.95 17.31
CA THR A 201 3.12 -15.62 15.90
C THR A 201 1.72 -15.52 15.34
N ASP A 202 1.43 -14.45 14.61
CA ASP A 202 0.16 -14.33 13.91
C ASP A 202 0.17 -15.02 12.53
N ASP A 203 -0.95 -14.99 11.83
CA ASP A 203 -1.10 -15.62 10.51
C ASP A 203 -0.18 -15.03 9.44
N LEU A 204 0.41 -13.85 9.70
CA LEU A 204 1.33 -13.15 8.83
C LEU A 204 2.80 -13.41 9.19
N GLY A 205 3.07 -14.31 10.12
CA GLY A 205 4.43 -14.65 10.55
C GLY A 205 5.07 -13.62 11.48
N ARG A 206 4.31 -12.62 11.95
CA ARG A 206 4.82 -11.55 12.82
C ARG A 206 4.90 -12.04 14.25
N LEU A 207 6.00 -11.69 14.93
CA LEU A 207 6.24 -12.12 16.29
C LEU A 207 5.73 -11.04 17.26
N HIS A 208 4.61 -11.33 17.92
CA HIS A 208 4.07 -10.55 19.03
C HIS A 208 4.81 -10.94 20.31
N ILE A 209 5.40 -9.95 20.99
CA ILE A 209 6.23 -10.13 22.18
C ILE A 209 5.71 -9.22 23.28
N MET A 210 5.17 -9.83 24.34
CA MET A 210 4.82 -9.09 25.55
C MET A 210 6.11 -8.75 26.32
N VAL A 211 6.32 -7.47 26.63
CA VAL A 211 7.47 -7.03 27.44
C VAL A 211 7.02 -6.20 28.63
N MET A 212 7.74 -6.32 29.74
CA MET A 212 7.53 -5.48 30.92
C MET A 212 8.71 -4.52 31.10
N THR A 213 8.39 -3.26 31.39
CA THR A 213 9.38 -2.23 31.75
C THR A 213 9.14 -1.80 33.20
N PRO A 214 10.18 -1.42 33.96
CA PRO A 214 9.99 -0.90 35.32
C PRO A 214 9.05 0.32 35.35
N PRO A 215 8.22 0.49 36.40
CA PRO A 215 8.06 -0.38 37.58
C PRO A 215 6.94 -1.44 37.44
N ASN A 216 6.64 -1.92 36.21
CA ASN A 216 5.62 -2.93 35.81
C ASN A 216 4.63 -2.40 34.76
N ARG A 217 5.14 -1.74 33.72
CA ARG A 217 4.35 -1.35 32.55
C ARG A 217 4.42 -2.46 31.51
N LEU A 218 3.25 -2.96 31.10
CA LEU A 218 3.13 -3.99 30.07
C LEU A 218 3.02 -3.35 28.68
N TRP A 219 3.78 -3.90 27.74
CA TRP A 219 3.79 -3.47 26.34
C TRP A 219 3.70 -4.69 25.44
N GLU A 220 3.13 -4.49 24.26
CA GLU A 220 3.16 -5.46 23.17
C GLU A 220 4.00 -4.90 22.04
N LEU A 221 5.15 -5.52 21.80
CA LEU A 221 6.03 -5.21 20.66
C LEU A 221 5.77 -6.26 19.58
N VAL A 222 5.69 -5.83 18.33
CA VAL A 222 5.55 -6.75 17.20
C VAL A 222 6.76 -6.61 16.30
N TYR A 223 7.44 -7.72 16.06
CA TYR A 223 8.52 -7.79 15.08
C TYR A 223 8.02 -8.40 13.78
N ASP A 224 8.20 -7.68 12.68
CA ASP A 224 7.97 -8.23 11.36
C ASP A 224 9.29 -8.74 10.74
N PRO A 225 9.43 -10.06 10.53
CA PRO A 225 10.66 -10.64 9.99
C PRO A 225 10.89 -10.31 8.51
N HIS A 226 9.85 -9.92 7.76
CA HIS A 226 9.96 -9.62 6.34
C HIS A 226 10.56 -8.23 6.09
N THR A 227 10.25 -7.24 6.93
CA THR A 227 10.84 -5.89 6.85
C THR A 227 11.85 -5.57 7.91
N GLN A 228 12.09 -6.51 8.83
CA GLN A 228 12.97 -6.31 9.98
C GLN A 228 12.56 -5.06 10.80
N THR A 229 11.27 -4.72 10.78
CA THR A 229 10.73 -3.53 11.44
C THR A 229 10.00 -3.93 12.71
N TRP A 230 10.17 -3.12 13.76
CA TRP A 230 9.45 -3.25 15.00
C TRP A 230 8.30 -2.26 15.09
N TYR A 231 7.18 -2.71 15.63
CA TYR A 231 6.01 -1.91 15.90
C TYR A 231 5.68 -1.98 17.39
N LEU A 232 5.32 -0.85 17.98
CA LEU A 232 4.57 -0.84 19.23
C LEU A 232 3.13 -1.18 18.86
N ALA A 233 2.57 -2.30 19.31
CA ALA A 233 1.15 -2.64 19.09
C ALA A 233 0.27 -2.22 20.27
N LYS A 234 0.82 -2.20 21.50
CA LYS A 234 0.09 -1.75 22.69
C LYS A 234 1.04 -1.18 23.75
N GLY A 235 0.69 -0.01 24.28
CA GLY A 235 1.35 0.59 25.44
C GLY A 235 0.54 0.46 26.74
N PRO A 236 1.14 0.78 27.89
CA PRO A 236 0.54 0.63 29.22
C PRO A 236 -0.68 1.53 29.43
N ASP A 237 -0.78 2.63 28.69
CA ASP A 237 -1.86 3.61 28.81
C ASP A 237 -3.06 3.31 27.88
N ARG A 238 -2.97 2.27 27.03
CA ARG A 238 -4.09 1.81 26.18
C ARG A 238 -4.71 0.56 26.80
N THR A 239 -5.87 0.73 27.44
CA THR A 239 -6.75 -0.39 27.83
C THR A 239 -7.11 -1.19 26.58
N ALA A 240 -7.14 -2.52 26.70
CA ALA A 240 -7.76 -3.34 25.66
C ALA A 240 -9.21 -2.87 25.52
N VAL A 241 -9.58 -2.36 24.34
CA VAL A 241 -10.99 -2.29 24.00
C VAL A 241 -11.43 -3.73 23.81
N VAL A 242 -12.27 -4.18 24.73
CA VAL A 242 -12.94 -5.49 24.74
C VAL A 242 -13.80 -5.64 23.49
#